data_AF-A0A8H3CPB9-F1
#
_entry.id   AF-A0A8H3CPB9-F1
#
_cell.length_a   1.000
_cell.length_b   1.000
_cell.length_c   1.000
_cell.angle_alpha   90.00
_cell.angle_beta   90.00
_cell.angle_gamma   90.00
#
_symmetry.space_group_name_H-M   'P 1'
#
loop_
_entity.id
_entity.type
_entity.pdbx_description
1 polymer ?
#
loop_
_entity_poly.entity_id
_entity_poly.type
_entity_poly.pdbx_seq_one_letter_code
_entity_poly.pdbx_strand_id
1 'polypeptide(L)'
;MALEPLHLTRPARDFVFSHFEDGEQSRWIVILLANIGSRIGSVNLAEATPSHLLSMLQKAVWRRLAAVKSLPSPRQPQLVKALDCAIETFLIHVFASSLSEAMALRQEAAPIFRQLCQEPPGAPINLHSLLQHPLDCLRHYAEIDITFSVVSGMPTLFQYEVTIASSQYSNPYQASQGEGIIQWLHGIPNQLLLSFAKMKSMHQDGVTPNRETITLLERDLQEFPSFSGFSSDRFLAIIRCVVQECWRQAAFVYLYMAVCGDPCNTPRVKQAFKRYLRLLQGTKPGRLPDEFLILTLLLISPAAEQKSERETIRQRILGLYTHSKTLRDNCVGIFVIEDFWARADAEGRPTTWSDVVMSRKRVVGI
;
A
#
# COMPACT_ATOMS: atom_id res chain seq x y z
N MET A 1 10.83 0.86 -7.74
CA MET A 1 12.21 0.77 -7.15
C MET A 1 12.11 0.05 -5.82
N ALA A 2 13.18 -0.57 -5.32
CA ALA A 2 13.18 -1.24 -4.02
C ALA A 2 14.00 -0.45 -3.02
N LEU A 3 13.54 -0.38 -1.77
CA LEU A 3 14.22 0.32 -0.68
C LEU A 3 15.54 -0.37 -0.32
N GLU A 4 15.60 -1.70 -0.43
CA GLU A 4 16.83 -2.50 -0.35
C GLU A 4 16.93 -3.49 -1.52
N PRO A 5 17.53 -3.09 -2.65
CA PRO A 5 17.59 -3.92 -3.86
C PRO A 5 18.29 -5.27 -3.66
N LEU A 6 19.29 -5.34 -2.77
CA LEU A 6 20.05 -6.56 -2.53
C LEU A 6 19.17 -7.69 -1.98
N HIS A 7 18.23 -7.37 -1.08
CA HIS A 7 17.28 -8.34 -0.54
C HIS A 7 16.30 -8.87 -1.60
N LEU A 8 16.02 -8.08 -2.66
CA LEU A 8 15.14 -8.50 -3.74
C LEU A 8 15.84 -9.19 -4.92
N THR A 9 17.17 -9.24 -4.94
CA THR A 9 17.93 -9.81 -6.08
C THR A 9 17.59 -11.28 -6.32
N ARG A 10 17.56 -12.09 -5.25
CA ARG A 10 17.24 -13.53 -5.35
C ARG A 10 15.76 -13.75 -5.70
N PRO A 11 14.78 -13.16 -4.98
CA PRO A 11 13.38 -13.25 -5.36
C PRO A 11 13.10 -12.83 -6.81
N ALA A 12 13.67 -11.71 -7.26
CA ALA A 12 13.48 -11.21 -8.62
C ALA A 12 14.04 -12.17 -9.67
N ARG A 13 15.23 -12.74 -9.42
CA ARG A 13 15.83 -13.74 -10.30
C ARG A 13 14.97 -15.01 -10.37
N ASP A 14 14.52 -15.51 -9.23
CA ASP A 14 13.74 -16.75 -9.16
C ASP A 14 12.35 -16.56 -9.80
N PHE A 15 11.75 -15.38 -9.63
CA PHE A 15 10.55 -14.95 -10.35
C PHE A 15 10.75 -15.00 -11.87
N VAL A 16 11.82 -14.38 -12.39
CA VAL A 16 12.11 -14.39 -13.83
C VAL A 16 12.30 -15.83 -14.33
N PHE A 17 13.11 -16.65 -13.66
CA PHE A 17 13.31 -18.04 -14.10
C PHE A 17 12.01 -18.85 -14.11
N SER A 18 11.17 -18.71 -13.08
CA SER A 18 9.90 -19.43 -13.01
C SER A 18 8.97 -19.10 -14.18
N HIS A 19 8.97 -17.86 -14.66
CA HIS A 19 8.21 -17.44 -15.83
C HIS A 19 8.83 -17.94 -17.15
N PHE A 20 10.15 -18.04 -17.23
CA PHE A 20 10.81 -18.60 -18.40
C PHE A 20 10.60 -20.10 -18.55
N GLU A 21 10.49 -20.84 -17.45
CA GLU A 21 10.20 -22.29 -17.48
C GLU A 21 8.74 -22.60 -17.83
N ASP A 22 7.81 -21.71 -17.48
CA ASP A 22 6.36 -21.94 -17.56
C ASP A 22 5.77 -21.90 -18.98
N GLY A 23 6.44 -21.21 -19.91
CA GLY A 23 6.06 -21.20 -21.33
C GLY A 23 5.95 -19.81 -21.94
N GLU A 24 5.59 -19.76 -23.22
CA GLU A 24 5.66 -18.56 -24.05
C GLU A 24 4.82 -17.39 -23.52
N GLN A 25 3.58 -17.65 -23.11
CA GLN A 25 2.70 -16.61 -22.56
C GLN A 25 3.26 -16.02 -21.26
N SER A 26 3.88 -16.85 -20.41
CA SER A 26 4.44 -16.43 -19.12
C SER A 26 5.70 -15.58 -19.31
N ARG A 27 6.57 -15.97 -20.26
CA ARG A 27 7.72 -15.16 -20.72
C ARG A 27 7.27 -13.80 -21.23
N TRP A 28 6.24 -13.79 -22.05
CA TRP A 28 5.71 -12.56 -22.63
C TRP A 28 5.17 -11.58 -21.58
N ILE A 29 4.47 -12.08 -20.54
CA ILE A 29 4.03 -11.27 -19.39
C ILE A 29 5.22 -10.64 -18.68
N VAL A 30 6.29 -11.40 -18.37
CA VAL A 30 7.48 -10.85 -17.71
C VAL A 30 8.21 -9.82 -18.57
N ILE A 31 8.29 -10.04 -19.87
CA ILE A 31 8.87 -9.06 -20.80
C ILE A 31 8.04 -7.76 -20.80
N LEU A 32 6.71 -7.86 -20.79
CA LEU A 32 5.85 -6.69 -20.66
C LEU A 32 6.06 -5.96 -19.33
N LEU A 33 6.08 -6.69 -18.21
CA LEU A 33 6.35 -6.12 -16.88
C LEU A 33 7.70 -5.39 -16.85
N ALA A 34 8.75 -6.01 -17.39
CA ALA A 34 10.08 -5.42 -17.45
C ALA A 34 10.11 -4.16 -18.35
N ASN A 35 9.45 -4.19 -19.51
CA ASN A 35 9.38 -3.04 -20.41
C ASN A 35 8.60 -1.87 -19.79
N ILE A 36 7.48 -2.15 -19.13
CA ILE A 36 6.69 -1.14 -18.43
C ILE A 36 7.49 -0.59 -17.24
N GLY A 37 8.04 -1.47 -16.41
CA GLY A 37 8.84 -1.11 -15.24
C GLY A 37 10.10 -0.31 -15.61
N SER A 38 10.78 -0.65 -16.71
CA SER A 38 11.92 0.10 -17.22
C SER A 38 11.52 1.51 -17.67
N ARG A 39 10.37 1.66 -18.34
CA ARG A 39 9.85 2.97 -18.74
C ARG A 39 9.46 3.82 -17.54
N ILE A 40 8.78 3.25 -16.54
CA ILE A 40 8.47 3.90 -15.25
C ILE A 40 9.77 4.25 -14.49
N GLY A 41 10.78 3.38 -14.58
CA GLY A 41 12.05 3.49 -13.88
C GLY A 41 13.03 4.46 -14.50
N SER A 42 12.99 4.68 -15.81
CA SER A 42 13.85 5.67 -16.47
C SER A 42 13.29 7.07 -16.27
N VAL A 43 14.14 8.03 -15.93
CA VAL A 43 13.78 9.47 -15.83
C VAL A 43 13.19 10.01 -17.16
N ASN A 44 13.31 9.25 -18.25
CA ASN A 44 12.61 9.42 -19.51
C ASN A 44 11.15 8.91 -19.44
N LEU A 45 10.40 9.41 -18.46
CA LEU A 45 8.94 9.29 -18.35
C LEU A 45 8.21 10.13 -19.45
N ALA A 46 8.97 10.73 -20.37
CA ALA A 46 8.51 11.65 -21.42
C ALA A 46 7.61 10.98 -22.45
N GLU A 47 7.77 9.67 -22.66
CA GLU A 47 6.80 8.85 -23.35
C GLU A 47 6.07 8.03 -22.30
N ALA A 48 4.86 8.47 -21.95
CA ALA A 48 3.93 7.71 -21.12
C ALA A 48 4.00 6.22 -21.47
N THR A 49 4.00 5.33 -20.46
CA THR A 49 3.85 3.89 -20.70
C THR A 49 2.73 3.74 -21.73
N PRO A 50 3.04 3.30 -22.96
CA PRO A 50 2.11 3.55 -24.03
C PRO A 50 0.89 2.69 -23.70
N SER A 51 -0.28 3.33 -23.58
CA SER A 51 -1.50 2.76 -23.00
C SER A 51 -1.85 1.38 -23.56
N HIS A 52 -1.42 1.09 -24.78
CA HIS A 52 -1.50 -0.23 -25.39
C HIS A 52 -0.75 -1.33 -24.61
N LEU A 53 0.48 -1.10 -24.09
CA LEU A 53 1.23 -2.10 -23.31
C LEU A 53 0.53 -2.42 -21.99
N LEU A 54 -0.01 -1.41 -21.31
CA LEU A 54 -0.82 -1.60 -20.10
C LEU A 54 -2.08 -2.40 -20.42
N SER A 55 -2.80 -2.03 -21.48
CA SER A 55 -3.99 -2.77 -21.92
C SER A 55 -3.67 -4.23 -22.31
N MET A 56 -2.52 -4.46 -22.96
CA MET A 56 -2.05 -5.79 -23.32
C MET A 56 -1.70 -6.65 -22.10
N LEU A 57 -0.99 -6.07 -21.12
CA LEU A 57 -0.68 -6.73 -19.85
C LEU A 57 -1.97 -7.09 -19.11
N GLN A 58 -2.88 -6.13 -18.96
CA GLN A 58 -4.15 -6.33 -18.29
C GLN A 58 -4.96 -7.45 -18.94
N LYS A 59 -5.13 -7.42 -20.28
CA LYS A 59 -5.84 -8.48 -21.02
C LYS A 59 -5.21 -9.86 -20.81
N ALA A 60 -3.88 -9.96 -20.78
CA ALA A 60 -3.21 -11.23 -20.59
C ALA A 60 -3.37 -11.78 -19.17
N VAL A 61 -3.29 -10.91 -18.16
CA VAL A 61 -3.51 -11.26 -16.76
C VAL A 61 -4.96 -11.69 -16.54
N TRP A 62 -5.92 -10.96 -17.11
CA TRP A 62 -7.35 -11.31 -17.05
C TRP A 62 -7.64 -12.67 -17.68
N ARG A 63 -7.06 -12.96 -18.86
CA ARG A 63 -7.18 -14.28 -19.49
C ARG A 63 -6.61 -15.38 -18.60
N ARG A 64 -5.47 -15.14 -17.94
CA ARG A 64 -4.86 -16.11 -17.01
C ARG A 64 -5.75 -16.35 -15.79
N LEU A 65 -6.27 -15.28 -15.18
CA LEU A 65 -7.22 -15.39 -14.06
C LEU A 65 -8.47 -16.18 -14.46
N ALA A 66 -9.06 -15.85 -15.61
CA ALA A 66 -10.24 -16.55 -16.13
C ALA A 66 -9.95 -18.03 -16.43
N ALA A 67 -8.80 -18.34 -17.04
CA ALA A 67 -8.40 -19.70 -17.36
C ALA A 67 -8.18 -20.55 -16.10
N VAL A 68 -7.60 -19.98 -15.03
CA VAL A 68 -7.42 -20.73 -13.77
C VAL A 68 -8.74 -20.92 -13.04
N LYS A 69 -9.62 -19.91 -13.03
CA LYS A 69 -10.96 -20.01 -12.44
C LYS A 69 -11.87 -21.02 -13.14
N SER A 70 -11.68 -21.26 -14.44
CA SER A 70 -12.48 -22.23 -15.20
C SER A 70 -12.03 -23.69 -15.02
N LEU A 71 -10.87 -23.93 -14.39
CA LEU A 71 -10.42 -25.28 -14.07
C LEU A 71 -11.26 -25.86 -12.92
N PRO A 72 -11.76 -27.12 -13.03
CA PRO A 72 -12.56 -27.73 -11.96
C PRO A 72 -11.79 -27.91 -10.65
N SER A 73 -10.47 -28.12 -10.75
CA SER A 73 -9.58 -28.30 -9.59
C SER A 73 -8.18 -27.80 -9.95
N PRO A 74 -7.95 -26.47 -9.95
CA PRO A 74 -6.66 -25.90 -10.31
C PRO A 74 -5.59 -26.34 -9.30
N ARG A 75 -4.40 -26.69 -9.80
CA ARG A 75 -3.28 -27.05 -8.93
C ARG A 75 -2.71 -25.79 -8.28
N GLN A 76 -2.18 -25.93 -7.06
CA GLN A 76 -1.58 -24.81 -6.32
C GLN A 76 -0.59 -23.96 -7.13
N PRO A 77 0.34 -24.53 -7.94
CA PRO A 77 1.25 -23.72 -8.74
C PRO A 77 0.56 -22.84 -9.78
N GLN A 78 -0.60 -23.25 -10.30
CA GLN A 78 -1.37 -22.46 -11.28
C GLN A 78 -2.05 -21.26 -10.60
N LEU A 79 -2.58 -21.48 -9.40
CA LEU A 79 -3.19 -20.43 -8.57
C LEU A 79 -2.15 -19.39 -8.15
N VAL A 80 -1.00 -19.83 -7.64
CA VAL A 80 0.11 -18.96 -7.22
C VAL A 80 0.55 -18.06 -8.38
N LYS A 81 0.83 -18.64 -9.56
CA LYS A 81 1.25 -17.88 -10.75
C LYS A 81 0.21 -16.87 -11.21
N ALA A 82 -1.07 -17.23 -11.17
CA ALA A 82 -2.14 -16.31 -11.55
C ALA A 82 -2.26 -15.14 -10.56
N LEU A 83 -2.10 -15.43 -9.27
CA LEU A 83 -2.12 -14.42 -8.21
C LEU A 83 -0.91 -13.48 -8.30
N ASP A 84 0.30 -14.00 -8.49
CA ASP A 84 1.52 -13.20 -8.68
C ASP A 84 1.38 -12.23 -9.86
N CYS A 85 0.90 -12.71 -11.00
CA CYS A 85 0.68 -11.86 -12.18
C CYS A 85 -0.33 -10.73 -11.89
N ALA A 86 -1.38 -11.02 -11.13
CA ALA A 86 -2.39 -10.04 -10.78
C ALA A 86 -1.86 -8.99 -9.81
N ILE A 87 -1.07 -9.39 -8.82
CA ILE A 87 -0.44 -8.50 -7.84
C ILE A 87 0.55 -7.53 -8.50
N GLU A 88 1.45 -8.04 -9.35
CA GLU A 88 2.42 -7.19 -10.06
C GLU A 88 1.73 -6.19 -11.00
N THR A 89 0.70 -6.66 -11.70
CA THR A 89 -0.09 -5.82 -12.59
C THR A 89 -0.89 -4.78 -11.81
N PHE A 90 -1.44 -5.14 -10.65
CA PHE A 90 -2.10 -4.21 -9.74
C PHE A 90 -1.18 -3.04 -9.34
N LEU A 91 0.05 -3.33 -8.91
CA LEU A 91 1.01 -2.30 -8.51
C LEU A 91 1.33 -1.36 -9.67
N ILE A 92 1.51 -1.89 -10.88
CA ILE A 92 1.68 -1.06 -12.08
C ILE A 92 0.47 -0.15 -12.28
N HIS A 93 -0.76 -0.67 -12.18
CA HIS A 93 -1.96 0.14 -12.36
C HIS A 93 -2.09 1.26 -11.32
N VAL A 94 -1.69 1.03 -10.07
CA VAL A 94 -1.68 2.05 -9.00
C VAL A 94 -0.80 3.26 -9.37
N PHE A 95 0.32 3.04 -10.05
CA PHE A 95 1.26 4.11 -10.41
C PHE A 95 1.09 4.64 -11.83
N ALA A 96 0.56 3.84 -12.75
CA ALA A 96 0.60 4.11 -14.18
C ALA A 96 -0.77 4.33 -14.84
N SER A 97 -1.87 4.07 -14.13
CA SER A 97 -3.21 4.01 -14.75
C SER A 97 -4.33 4.53 -13.83
N SER A 98 -5.58 4.26 -14.19
CA SER A 98 -6.74 4.61 -13.35
C SER A 98 -6.84 3.70 -12.12
N LEU A 99 -7.33 4.28 -11.02
CA LEU A 99 -7.62 3.52 -9.80
C LEU A 99 -8.68 2.43 -10.02
N SER A 100 -9.62 2.63 -10.95
CA SER A 100 -10.66 1.64 -11.25
C SER A 100 -10.09 0.32 -11.75
N GLU A 101 -9.07 0.36 -12.63
CA GLU A 101 -8.43 -0.85 -13.17
C GLU A 101 -7.67 -1.63 -12.09
N ALA A 102 -6.96 -0.93 -11.20
CA ALA A 102 -6.32 -1.55 -10.05
C ALA A 102 -7.36 -2.23 -9.15
N MET A 103 -8.47 -1.56 -8.85
CA MET A 103 -9.54 -2.14 -8.03
C MET A 103 -10.18 -3.37 -8.66
N ALA A 104 -10.43 -3.34 -9.97
CA ALA A 104 -10.97 -4.49 -10.70
C ALA A 104 -10.02 -5.70 -10.62
N LEU A 105 -8.71 -5.50 -10.81
CA LEU A 105 -7.73 -6.58 -10.68
C LEU A 105 -7.67 -7.17 -9.26
N ARG A 106 -7.70 -6.31 -8.25
CA ARG A 106 -7.73 -6.74 -6.84
C ARG A 106 -8.94 -7.63 -6.57
N GLN A 107 -10.13 -7.22 -7.01
CA GLN A 107 -11.38 -7.98 -6.87
C GLN A 107 -11.34 -9.28 -7.67
N GLU A 108 -10.86 -9.24 -8.90
CA GLU A 108 -10.76 -10.41 -9.77
C GLU A 108 -9.81 -11.47 -9.21
N ALA A 109 -8.72 -11.08 -8.54
CA ALA A 109 -7.79 -12.01 -7.93
C ALA A 109 -8.27 -12.58 -6.56
N ALA A 110 -9.27 -11.96 -5.93
CA ALA A 110 -9.73 -12.31 -4.59
C ALA A 110 -10.14 -13.79 -4.42
N PRO A 111 -10.90 -14.42 -5.35
CA PRO A 111 -11.27 -15.83 -5.21
C PRO A 111 -10.07 -16.78 -5.23
N ILE A 112 -9.04 -16.45 -6.03
CA ILE A 112 -7.81 -17.24 -6.14
C ILE A 112 -6.99 -17.13 -4.85
N PHE A 113 -6.84 -15.90 -4.34
CA PHE A 113 -6.24 -15.68 -3.03
C PHE A 113 -6.96 -16.49 -1.95
N ARG A 114 -8.29 -16.44 -1.92
CA ARG A 114 -9.06 -17.19 -0.91
C ARG A 114 -8.89 -18.70 -1.03
N GLN A 115 -8.79 -19.24 -2.23
CA GLN A 115 -8.57 -20.67 -2.46
C GLN A 115 -7.20 -21.15 -1.96
N LEU A 116 -6.22 -20.25 -1.90
CA LEU A 116 -4.88 -20.54 -1.40
C LEU A 116 -4.76 -20.38 0.13
N CYS A 117 -5.71 -19.72 0.79
CA CYS A 117 -5.77 -19.63 2.25
C CYS A 117 -6.13 -20.97 2.89
N GLN A 118 -5.70 -21.17 4.14
CA GLN A 118 -5.99 -22.40 4.89
C GLN A 118 -7.41 -22.40 5.47
N GLU A 119 -7.94 -21.21 5.75
CA GLU A 119 -9.22 -21.00 6.41
C GLU A 119 -10.42 -21.27 5.47
N PRO A 120 -11.48 -21.93 5.95
CA PRO A 120 -12.63 -22.32 5.12
C PRO A 120 -13.36 -21.09 4.59
N PRO A 121 -13.92 -21.08 3.36
CA PRO A 121 -14.56 -19.92 2.75
C PRO A 121 -15.52 -19.17 3.71
N GLY A 122 -15.38 -17.84 3.79
CA GLY A 122 -16.20 -16.99 4.67
C GLY A 122 -15.64 -16.80 6.09
N ALA A 123 -14.72 -17.65 6.55
CA ALA A 123 -14.04 -17.42 7.83
C ALA A 123 -13.03 -16.25 7.76
N PRO A 124 -12.80 -15.51 8.86
CA PRO A 124 -11.70 -14.56 8.95
C PRO A 124 -10.36 -15.22 8.62
N ILE A 125 -9.44 -14.44 8.03
CA ILE A 125 -8.08 -14.90 7.71
C ILE A 125 -7.17 -14.54 8.88
N ASN A 126 -6.43 -15.50 9.42
CA ASN A 126 -5.47 -15.23 10.49
C ASN A 126 -4.26 -14.50 9.91
N LEU A 127 -4.20 -13.18 10.11
CA LEU A 127 -3.18 -12.34 9.49
C LEU A 127 -1.77 -12.67 10.01
N HIS A 128 -1.64 -13.05 11.29
CA HIS A 128 -0.33 -13.39 11.84
C HIS A 128 0.25 -14.65 11.18
N SER A 129 -0.56 -15.71 11.05
CA SER A 129 -0.17 -16.94 10.35
C SER A 129 0.10 -16.67 8.87
N LEU A 130 -0.73 -15.85 8.23
CA LEU A 130 -0.57 -15.49 6.82
C LEU A 130 0.77 -14.77 6.56
N LEU A 131 1.19 -13.85 7.42
CA LEU A 131 2.47 -13.14 7.26
C LEU A 131 3.70 -14.03 7.44
N GLN A 132 3.53 -15.20 8.07
CA GLN A 132 4.55 -16.24 8.20
C GLN A 132 4.44 -17.31 7.11
N HIS A 133 3.46 -17.20 6.20
CA HIS A 133 3.21 -18.19 5.17
C HIS A 133 4.36 -18.24 4.14
N PRO A 134 4.77 -19.43 3.66
CA PRO A 134 5.87 -19.57 2.70
C PRO A 134 5.58 -19.02 1.29
N LEU A 135 4.31 -18.78 0.97
CA LEU A 135 3.90 -18.24 -0.32
C LEU A 135 3.87 -16.71 -0.28
N ASP A 136 4.80 -16.09 -1.00
CA ASP A 136 4.92 -14.62 -1.11
C ASP A 136 3.65 -13.96 -1.63
N CYS A 137 3.01 -14.56 -2.64
CA CYS A 137 1.77 -14.06 -3.24
C CYS A 137 0.64 -13.86 -2.21
N LEU A 138 0.54 -14.74 -1.21
CA LEU A 138 -0.48 -14.64 -0.16
C LEU A 138 -0.20 -13.46 0.78
N ARG A 139 1.06 -13.30 1.19
CA ARG A 139 1.48 -12.17 2.03
C ARG A 139 1.23 -10.85 1.32
N HIS A 140 1.70 -10.76 0.09
CA HIS A 140 1.63 -9.56 -0.73
C HIS A 140 0.18 -9.18 -1.05
N TYR A 141 -0.69 -10.15 -1.36
CA TYR A 141 -2.11 -9.85 -1.61
C TYR A 141 -2.77 -9.23 -0.37
N ALA A 142 -2.56 -9.82 0.82
CA ALA A 142 -3.15 -9.29 2.05
C ALA A 142 -2.60 -7.90 2.42
N GLU A 143 -1.30 -7.71 2.25
CA GLU A 143 -0.64 -6.42 2.44
C GLU A 143 -1.23 -5.34 1.53
N ILE A 144 -1.47 -5.65 0.26
CA ILE A 144 -2.18 -4.77 -0.70
C ILE A 144 -3.61 -4.52 -0.23
N ASP A 145 -4.35 -5.59 0.11
CA ASP A 145 -5.76 -5.49 0.51
C ASP A 145 -5.94 -4.54 1.69
N ILE A 146 -5.09 -4.67 2.71
CA ILE A 146 -5.12 -3.87 3.93
C ILE A 146 -4.62 -2.45 3.65
N THR A 147 -3.40 -2.30 3.14
CA THR A 147 -2.76 -0.99 2.95
C THR A 147 -3.58 -0.12 2.01
N PHE A 148 -3.99 -0.69 0.88
CA PHE A 148 -4.75 0.04 -0.11
C PHE A 148 -6.11 0.48 0.44
N SER A 149 -6.78 -0.38 1.21
CA SER A 149 -8.07 -0.05 1.85
C SER A 149 -7.97 0.99 2.94
N VAL A 150 -6.85 1.06 3.66
CA VAL A 150 -6.56 2.13 4.61
C VAL A 150 -6.35 3.46 3.87
N VAL A 151 -5.43 3.50 2.91
CA VAL A 151 -5.05 4.72 2.18
C VAL A 151 -6.23 5.30 1.40
N SER A 152 -7.03 4.46 0.75
CA SER A 152 -8.18 4.89 -0.05
C SER A 152 -9.48 5.02 0.74
N GLY A 153 -9.51 4.65 2.03
CA GLY A 153 -10.75 4.59 2.81
C GLY A 153 -11.76 3.56 2.27
N MET A 154 -11.33 2.57 1.49
CA MET A 154 -12.17 1.48 0.97
C MET A 154 -12.30 0.34 1.99
N PRO A 155 -13.35 -0.48 1.96
CA PRO A 155 -13.36 -1.72 2.75
C PRO A 155 -12.25 -2.67 2.29
N THR A 156 -11.72 -3.49 3.20
CA THR A 156 -10.94 -4.69 2.83
C THR A 156 -11.85 -5.69 2.11
N LEU A 157 -11.29 -6.54 1.25
CA LEU A 157 -12.07 -7.60 0.59
C LEU A 157 -12.25 -8.82 1.50
N PHE A 158 -11.36 -8.97 2.49
CA PHE A 158 -11.42 -10.03 3.48
C PHE A 158 -11.43 -9.46 4.89
N GLN A 159 -12.03 -10.23 5.80
CA GLN A 159 -11.90 -9.98 7.22
C GLN A 159 -10.58 -10.59 7.70
N TYR A 160 -9.75 -9.77 8.32
CA TYR A 160 -8.47 -10.20 8.87
C TYR A 160 -8.57 -10.28 10.39
N GLU A 161 -8.34 -11.46 10.93
CA GLU A 161 -8.23 -11.66 12.37
C GLU A 161 -6.80 -11.36 12.84
N VAL A 162 -6.69 -10.46 13.81
CA VAL A 162 -5.44 -10.06 14.43
C VAL A 162 -5.45 -10.59 15.87
N THR A 163 -5.12 -11.87 16.05
CA THR A 163 -4.92 -12.45 17.39
C THR A 163 -3.61 -11.91 17.98
N ILE A 164 -3.72 -10.97 18.91
CA ILE A 164 -2.58 -10.43 19.66
C ILE A 164 -2.21 -11.45 20.74
N ALA A 165 -1.31 -12.37 20.44
CA ALA A 165 -0.60 -13.08 21.49
C ALA A 165 0.40 -12.08 22.13
N SER A 166 -0.04 -11.43 23.20
CA SER A 166 0.71 -10.42 23.96
C SER A 166 2.07 -10.90 24.49
N SER A 167 2.40 -12.19 24.37
CA SER A 167 3.68 -12.79 24.77
C SER A 167 4.70 -13.02 23.64
N GLN A 168 4.33 -12.83 22.37
CA GLN A 168 5.20 -13.20 21.23
C GLN A 168 6.02 -12.04 20.64
N TYR A 169 5.82 -10.81 21.10
CA TYR A 169 6.65 -9.65 20.71
C TYR A 169 8.05 -9.66 21.36
N SER A 170 8.34 -10.64 22.22
CA SER A 170 9.53 -10.67 23.07
C SER A 170 10.83 -11.06 22.36
N ASN A 171 10.80 -11.44 21.08
CA ASN A 171 12.01 -11.84 20.35
C ASN A 171 12.25 -11.00 19.08
N PRO A 172 13.14 -9.99 19.14
CA PRO A 172 13.55 -9.19 17.98
C PRO A 172 14.09 -10.04 16.81
N TYR A 173 14.59 -11.25 17.10
CA TYR A 173 15.14 -12.18 16.10
C TYR A 173 14.07 -13.00 15.36
N GLN A 174 12.83 -13.06 15.84
CA GLN A 174 11.73 -13.73 15.11
C GLN A 174 10.97 -12.75 14.20
N ALA A 175 11.00 -11.44 14.49
CA ALA A 175 10.46 -10.41 13.61
C ALA A 175 11.25 -10.26 12.29
N SER A 176 12.52 -10.67 12.25
CA SER A 176 13.40 -10.61 11.07
C SER A 176 13.35 -11.86 10.18
N GLN A 177 12.68 -12.95 10.59
CA GLN A 177 12.63 -14.21 9.83
C GLN A 177 11.47 -14.25 8.80
N GLY A 178 10.60 -13.23 8.80
CA GLY A 178 9.43 -13.11 7.94
C GLY A 178 9.34 -11.76 7.23
N GLU A 179 10.48 -11.20 6.82
CA GLU A 179 10.54 -9.91 6.12
C GLU A 179 9.75 -9.98 4.81
N GLY A 180 8.57 -9.33 4.79
CA GLY A 180 7.67 -9.33 3.64
C GLY A 180 8.24 -8.49 2.48
N ILE A 181 7.90 -8.86 1.25
CA ILE A 181 8.34 -8.14 0.04
C ILE A 181 7.90 -6.66 0.07
N ILE A 182 6.75 -6.34 0.67
CA ILE A 182 6.29 -4.94 0.81
C ILE A 182 7.11 -4.12 1.80
N GLN A 183 7.72 -4.74 2.81
CA GLN A 183 8.68 -4.01 3.66
C GLN A 183 9.83 -3.47 2.80
N TRP A 184 10.24 -4.22 1.78
CA TRP A 184 11.30 -3.82 0.85
C TRP A 184 10.82 -2.95 -0.30
N LEU A 185 9.56 -3.06 -0.71
CA LEU A 185 8.99 -2.26 -1.81
C LEU A 185 8.40 -0.92 -1.35
N HIS A 186 7.77 -0.86 -0.17
CA HIS A 186 7.03 0.31 0.31
C HIS A 186 7.43 0.76 1.73
N GLY A 187 8.34 0.03 2.38
CA GLY A 187 8.86 0.39 3.70
C GLY A 187 7.86 0.18 4.84
N ILE A 188 6.76 -0.56 4.62
CA ILE A 188 5.76 -0.86 5.65
C ILE A 188 6.21 -2.07 6.47
N PRO A 189 6.41 -1.93 7.78
CA PRO A 189 6.68 -3.06 8.66
C PRO A 189 5.43 -3.93 8.90
N ASN A 190 5.60 -5.25 8.99
CA ASN A 190 4.50 -6.20 9.28
C ASN A 190 3.69 -5.82 10.54
N GLN A 191 4.35 -5.34 11.59
CA GLN A 191 3.69 -4.91 12.82
C GLN A 191 2.73 -3.73 12.58
N LEU A 192 3.13 -2.80 11.72
CA LEU A 192 2.26 -1.69 11.35
C LEU A 192 1.10 -2.15 10.48
N LEU A 193 1.32 -3.14 9.61
CA LEU A 193 0.24 -3.78 8.86
C LEU A 193 -0.80 -4.44 9.78
N LEU A 194 -0.35 -5.14 10.84
CA LEU A 194 -1.24 -5.73 11.85
C LEU A 194 -2.07 -4.63 12.55
N SER A 195 -1.42 -3.53 12.93
CA SER A 195 -2.11 -2.37 13.52
C SER A 195 -3.13 -1.76 12.55
N PHE A 196 -2.78 -1.61 11.27
CA PHE A 196 -3.70 -1.15 10.23
C PHE A 196 -4.88 -2.08 10.04
N ALA A 197 -4.66 -3.40 9.97
CA ALA A 197 -5.74 -4.38 9.86
C ALA A 197 -6.71 -4.30 11.04
N LYS A 198 -6.17 -4.21 12.28
CA LYS A 198 -6.98 -4.06 13.50
C LYS A 198 -7.80 -2.77 13.50
N MET A 199 -7.14 -1.63 13.25
CA MET A 199 -7.79 -0.32 13.15
C MET A 199 -8.84 -0.29 12.04
N LYS A 200 -8.55 -0.94 10.91
CA LYS A 200 -9.44 -1.00 9.76
C LYS A 200 -10.70 -1.82 10.05
N SER A 201 -10.54 -2.98 10.69
CA SER A 201 -11.65 -3.82 11.14
C SER A 201 -12.57 -3.04 12.09
N MET A 202 -12.01 -2.39 13.12
CA MET A 202 -12.78 -1.54 14.04
C MET A 202 -13.58 -0.44 13.33
N HIS A 203 -12.95 0.25 12.37
CA HIS A 203 -13.61 1.29 11.59
C HIS A 203 -14.73 0.74 10.69
N GLN A 204 -14.54 -0.43 10.07
CA GLN A 204 -15.56 -1.07 9.22
C GLN A 204 -16.77 -1.55 10.02
N ASP A 205 -16.54 -2.08 11.21
CA ASP A 205 -17.60 -2.58 12.10
C ASP A 205 -18.38 -1.45 12.79
N GLY A 206 -17.97 -0.18 12.59
CA GLY A 206 -18.56 0.99 13.25
C GLY A 206 -18.32 1.00 14.77
N VAL A 207 -17.35 0.22 15.25
CA VAL A 207 -17.02 0.11 16.67
C VAL A 207 -16.27 1.37 17.09
N THR A 208 -16.87 2.14 18.00
CA THR A 208 -16.18 3.26 18.64
C THR A 208 -15.28 2.71 19.75
N PRO A 209 -13.94 2.77 19.62
CA PRO A 209 -13.04 2.19 20.61
C PRO A 209 -13.13 2.97 21.93
N ASN A 210 -13.10 2.25 23.05
CA ASN A 210 -12.98 2.87 24.36
C ASN A 210 -11.56 3.44 24.57
N ARG A 211 -11.40 4.27 25.61
CA ARG A 211 -10.12 4.92 25.93
C ARG A 211 -8.97 3.94 26.13
N GLU A 212 -9.23 2.81 26.78
CA GLU A 212 -8.24 1.76 27.01
C GLU A 212 -7.72 1.17 25.70
N THR A 213 -8.62 0.86 24.77
CA THR A 213 -8.27 0.35 23.43
C THR A 213 -7.44 1.35 22.66
N ILE A 214 -7.80 2.64 22.72
CA ILE A 214 -7.02 3.71 22.08
C ILE A 214 -5.62 3.78 22.69
N THR A 215 -5.50 3.78 24.02
CA THR A 215 -4.19 3.83 24.69
C THR A 215 -3.32 2.61 24.37
N LEU A 216 -3.91 1.42 24.24
CA LEU A 216 -3.21 0.23 23.79
C LEU A 216 -2.69 0.40 22.36
N LEU A 217 -3.54 0.86 21.43
CA LEU A 217 -3.12 1.12 20.04
C LEU A 217 -2.04 2.20 19.95
N GLU A 218 -2.16 3.27 20.73
CA GLU A 218 -1.14 4.33 20.79
C GLU A 218 0.20 3.78 21.27
N ARG A 219 0.17 2.97 22.33
CA ARG A 219 1.37 2.32 22.86
C ARG A 219 1.99 1.37 21.84
N ASP A 220 1.19 0.51 21.21
CA ASP A 220 1.66 -0.44 20.19
C ASP A 220 2.31 0.30 19.00
N LEU A 221 1.77 1.47 18.61
CA LEU A 221 2.38 2.33 17.59
C LEU A 221 3.66 3.03 18.08
N GLN A 222 3.77 3.39 19.36
CA GLN A 222 4.96 4.04 19.94
C GLN A 222 6.12 3.07 20.13
N GLU A 223 5.84 1.88 20.68
CA GLU A 223 6.80 0.82 21.01
C GLU A 223 7.30 0.08 19.77
N PHE A 224 6.75 0.40 18.59
CA PHE A 224 7.24 -0.08 17.31
C PHE A 224 8.76 0.11 17.19
N PRO A 225 9.55 -0.98 17.11
CA PRO A 225 11.00 -0.89 17.03
C PRO A 225 11.41 -0.25 15.70
N SER A 226 12.15 0.86 15.78
CA SER A 226 12.83 1.42 14.61
C SER A 226 13.82 0.37 14.09
N PHE A 227 13.67 -0.07 12.85
CA PHE A 227 14.38 -1.23 12.35
C PHE A 227 15.89 -0.98 12.30
N SER A 228 16.66 -1.79 13.03
CA SER A 228 18.14 -1.81 13.03
C SER A 228 18.68 -2.82 12.01
N GLY A 229 18.14 -2.82 10.79
CA GLY A 229 18.68 -3.66 9.72
C GLY A 229 20.02 -3.12 9.24
N PHE A 230 21.06 -3.96 9.17
CA PHE A 230 22.36 -3.58 8.61
C PHE A 230 22.24 -3.42 7.09
N SER A 231 21.71 -2.31 6.60
CA SER A 231 21.98 -1.91 5.21
C SER A 231 23.48 -1.61 5.14
N SER A 232 24.18 -2.22 4.18
CA SER A 232 25.56 -1.88 3.88
C SER A 232 25.70 -0.41 3.45
N ASP A 233 24.62 0.17 2.92
CA ASP A 233 24.50 1.58 2.59
C ASP A 233 23.84 2.38 3.72
N ARG A 234 24.63 3.26 4.36
CA ARG A 234 24.18 4.16 5.43
C ARG A 234 23.12 5.15 4.96
N PHE A 235 23.12 5.56 3.69
CA PHE A 235 22.11 6.45 3.14
C PHE A 235 20.75 5.75 3.04
N LEU A 236 20.71 4.53 2.49
CA LEU A 236 19.48 3.73 2.42
C LEU A 236 18.92 3.40 3.81
N ALA A 237 19.79 3.15 4.79
CA ALA A 237 19.38 2.97 6.18
C ALA A 237 18.63 4.19 6.73
N ILE A 238 19.18 5.40 6.51
CA ILE A 238 18.55 6.66 6.94
C ILE A 238 17.20 6.86 6.24
N ILE A 239 17.16 6.66 4.92
CA ILE A 239 15.92 6.81 4.15
C ILE A 239 14.84 5.85 4.66
N ARG A 240 15.19 4.59 4.94
CA ARG A 240 14.26 3.63 5.52
C ARG A 240 13.73 4.08 6.87
N CYS A 241 14.58 4.58 7.76
CA CYS A 241 14.13 5.12 9.04
C CYS A 241 13.13 6.26 8.86
N VAL A 242 13.37 7.19 7.92
CA VAL A 242 12.41 8.25 7.60
C VAL A 242 11.09 7.67 7.08
N VAL A 243 11.13 6.74 6.12
CA VAL A 243 9.93 6.14 5.53
C VAL A 243 9.08 5.42 6.59
N GLN A 244 9.72 4.61 7.44
CA GLN A 244 9.04 3.91 8.53
C GLN A 244 8.45 4.87 9.56
N GLU A 245 9.18 5.94 9.88
CA GLU A 245 8.66 6.96 10.79
C GLU A 245 7.47 7.71 10.20
N CYS A 246 7.51 8.04 8.91
CA CYS A 246 6.38 8.61 8.18
C CYS A 246 5.16 7.69 8.22
N TRP A 247 5.36 6.38 8.03
CA TRP A 247 4.32 5.37 8.19
C TRP A 247 3.74 5.35 9.60
N ARG A 248 4.59 5.42 10.65
CA ARG A 248 4.14 5.51 12.04
C ARG A 248 3.29 6.75 12.30
N GLN A 249 3.70 7.92 11.82
CA GLN A 249 2.91 9.14 11.99
C GLN A 249 1.60 9.11 11.19
N ALA A 250 1.60 8.50 10.01
CA ALA A 250 0.39 8.27 9.22
C ALA A 250 -0.60 7.31 9.93
N ALA A 251 -0.09 6.30 10.63
CA ALA A 251 -0.91 5.41 11.43
C ALA A 251 -1.56 6.10 12.63
N PHE A 252 -0.85 7.02 13.32
CA PHE A 252 -1.47 7.86 14.36
C PHE A 252 -2.60 8.73 13.79
N VAL A 253 -2.38 9.37 12.63
CA VAL A 253 -3.44 10.17 11.99
C VAL A 253 -4.64 9.29 11.61
N TYR A 254 -4.41 8.10 11.08
CA TYR A 254 -5.50 7.16 10.78
C TYR A 254 -6.25 6.72 12.04
N LEU A 255 -5.55 6.37 13.12
CA LEU A 255 -6.14 6.05 14.43
C LEU A 255 -7.08 7.16 14.91
N TYR A 256 -6.60 8.41 14.87
CA TYR A 256 -7.36 9.53 15.41
C TYR A 256 -8.50 9.96 14.49
N MET A 257 -8.26 10.12 13.20
CA MET A 257 -9.29 10.63 12.29
C MET A 257 -10.28 9.56 11.85
N ALA A 258 -9.79 8.36 11.47
CA ALA A 258 -10.66 7.31 10.93
C ALA A 258 -11.33 6.51 12.04
N VAL A 259 -10.57 6.08 13.05
CA VAL A 259 -11.08 5.20 14.11
C VAL A 259 -11.76 5.98 15.23
N CYS A 260 -11.16 7.08 15.70
CA CYS A 260 -11.77 7.90 16.76
C CYS A 260 -12.76 8.95 16.24
N GLY A 261 -12.75 9.24 14.93
CA GLY A 261 -13.63 10.23 14.31
C GLY A 261 -13.20 11.68 14.52
N ASP A 262 -11.96 11.93 14.91
CA ASP A 262 -11.48 13.28 15.18
C ASP A 262 -11.39 14.15 13.92
N PRO A 263 -11.72 15.45 14.01
CA PRO A 263 -11.37 16.42 12.98
C PRO A 263 -9.86 16.70 12.95
N CYS A 264 -9.36 17.14 11.79
CA CYS A 264 -7.93 17.40 11.56
C CYS A 264 -7.30 18.42 12.53
N ASN A 265 -8.12 19.32 13.10
CA ASN A 265 -7.66 20.38 13.97
C ASN A 265 -7.50 19.98 15.45
N THR A 266 -7.81 18.72 15.80
CA THR A 266 -7.64 18.18 17.15
C THR A 266 -6.16 18.14 17.55
N PRO A 267 -5.78 18.44 18.81
CA PRO A 267 -4.36 18.52 19.21
C PRO A 267 -3.51 17.29 18.89
N ARG A 268 -4.05 16.07 19.08
CA ARG A 268 -3.32 14.82 18.80
C ARG A 268 -3.10 14.58 17.30
N VAL A 269 -4.07 14.94 16.45
CA VAL A 269 -3.92 14.89 14.98
C VAL A 269 -2.86 15.88 14.53
N LYS A 270 -2.95 17.14 15.00
CA LYS A 270 -1.95 18.18 14.72
C LYS A 270 -0.54 17.77 15.16
N GLN A 271 -0.41 17.12 16.31
CA GLN A 271 0.88 16.67 16.81
C GLN A 271 1.50 15.58 15.93
N ALA A 272 0.73 14.55 15.56
CA ALA A 272 1.19 13.49 14.65
C ALA A 272 1.55 14.07 13.26
N PHE A 273 0.69 14.92 12.72
CA PHE A 273 0.93 15.57 11.43
C PHE A 273 2.18 16.47 11.45
N LYS A 274 2.38 17.26 12.50
CA LYS A 274 3.58 18.09 12.67
C LYS A 274 4.86 17.25 12.78
N ARG A 275 4.80 16.05 13.35
CA ARG A 275 5.94 15.10 13.35
C ARG A 275 6.20 14.59 11.93
N TYR A 276 5.16 14.23 11.20
CA TYR A 276 5.25 13.83 9.79
C TYR A 276 5.91 14.92 8.92
N LEU A 277 5.41 16.16 8.99
CA LEU A 277 5.93 17.27 8.19
C LEU A 277 7.40 17.57 8.49
N ARG A 278 7.84 17.44 9.75
CA ARG A 278 9.27 17.61 10.10
C ARG A 278 10.17 16.59 9.42
N LEU A 279 9.72 15.34 9.28
CA LEU A 279 10.47 14.30 8.57
C LEU A 279 10.49 14.56 7.07
N LEU A 280 9.34 14.97 6.52
CA LEU A 280 9.20 15.31 5.11
C LEU A 280 10.10 16.49 4.72
N GLN A 281 10.13 17.55 5.55
CA GLN A 281 10.98 18.72 5.36
C GLN A 281 12.47 18.41 5.59
N GLY A 282 12.77 17.45 6.47
CA GLY A 282 14.14 16.96 6.71
C GLY A 282 14.71 16.12 5.56
N THR A 283 13.92 15.81 4.53
CA THR A 283 14.36 15.06 3.35
C THR A 283 14.27 15.89 2.08
N LYS A 284 15.25 15.72 1.19
CA LYS A 284 15.27 16.40 -0.11
C LYS A 284 14.09 15.90 -0.97
N PRO A 285 13.26 16.81 -1.53
CA PRO A 285 12.24 16.42 -2.50
C PRO A 285 12.87 15.71 -3.70
N GLY A 286 12.19 14.68 -4.20
CA GLY A 286 12.64 13.91 -5.34
C GLY A 286 12.28 12.45 -5.20
N ARG A 287 12.62 11.67 -6.23
CA ARG A 287 12.23 10.25 -6.34
C ARG A 287 12.51 9.44 -5.07
N LEU A 288 13.68 9.62 -4.46
CA LEU A 288 13.99 9.09 -3.13
C LEU A 288 14.00 10.26 -2.13
N PRO A 289 13.18 10.23 -1.06
CA PRO A 289 12.33 9.12 -0.60
C PRO A 289 10.90 9.11 -1.16
N ASP A 290 10.50 10.07 -1.99
CA ASP A 290 9.07 10.33 -2.23
C ASP A 290 8.32 9.16 -2.91
N GLU A 291 9.00 8.32 -3.71
CA GLU A 291 8.43 7.10 -4.33
C GLU A 291 7.89 6.14 -3.25
N PHE A 292 8.53 6.10 -2.08
CA PHE A 292 8.11 5.28 -0.94
C PHE A 292 7.15 6.01 0.02
N LEU A 293 7.04 7.33 -0.10
CA LEU A 293 6.17 8.16 0.73
C LEU A 293 4.82 8.44 0.06
N ILE A 294 4.61 8.07 -1.19
CA ILE A 294 3.37 8.38 -1.90
C ILE A 294 2.12 7.91 -1.14
N LEU A 295 2.10 6.67 -0.64
CA LEU A 295 0.95 6.15 0.12
C LEU A 295 0.76 6.86 1.46
N THR A 296 1.85 7.23 2.15
CA THR A 296 1.76 7.97 3.41
C THR A 296 1.37 9.42 3.20
N LEU A 297 1.79 10.05 2.10
CA LEU A 297 1.36 11.38 1.67
C LEU A 297 -0.15 11.39 1.40
N LEU A 298 -0.67 10.37 0.69
CA LEU A 298 -2.12 10.24 0.49
C LEU A 298 -2.86 10.09 1.83
N LEU A 299 -2.37 9.20 2.70
CA LEU A 299 -2.98 8.91 3.99
C LEU A 299 -2.95 10.09 4.97
N ILE A 300 -1.89 10.90 4.97
CA ILE A 300 -1.70 12.02 5.90
C ILE A 300 -2.40 13.31 5.42
N SER A 301 -2.70 13.43 4.13
CA SER A 301 -3.27 14.63 3.49
C SER A 301 -4.51 15.22 4.20
N PRO A 302 -5.44 14.42 4.75
CA PRO A 302 -6.59 14.97 5.47
C PRO A 302 -6.22 15.81 6.70
N ALA A 303 -5.05 15.57 7.29
CA ALA A 303 -4.57 16.32 8.45
C ALA A 303 -4.00 17.71 8.10
N ALA A 304 -3.80 18.02 6.81
CA ALA A 304 -3.25 19.30 6.35
C ALA A 304 -4.31 20.41 6.36
N GLU A 305 -4.20 21.33 7.31
CA GLU A 305 -5.14 22.43 7.49
C GLU A 305 -4.67 23.68 6.75
N GLN A 306 -3.37 23.98 6.79
CA GLN A 306 -2.83 25.21 6.22
C GLN A 306 -2.50 25.06 4.73
N LYS A 307 -2.70 26.12 3.95
CA LYS A 307 -2.38 26.14 2.51
C LYS A 307 -0.92 25.76 2.20
N SER A 308 0.02 26.18 3.05
CA SER A 308 1.45 25.84 2.92
C SER A 308 1.74 24.35 3.13
N GLU A 309 1.05 23.72 4.08
CA GLU A 309 1.16 22.28 4.36
C GLU A 309 0.58 21.46 3.19
N ARG A 310 -0.60 21.86 2.71
CA ARG A 310 -1.27 21.28 1.54
C ARG A 310 -0.41 21.38 0.29
N GLU A 311 0.18 22.55 0.04
CA GLU A 311 1.07 22.77 -1.10
C GLU A 311 2.34 21.94 -1.01
N THR A 312 2.92 21.78 0.19
CA THR A 312 4.08 20.90 0.40
C THR A 312 3.75 19.47 -0.02
N ILE A 313 2.61 18.93 0.42
CA ILE A 313 2.18 17.58 0.07
C ILE A 313 1.94 17.45 -1.43
N ARG A 314 1.19 18.40 -2.02
CA ARG A 314 0.91 18.45 -3.46
C ARG A 314 2.19 18.44 -4.28
N GLN A 315 3.17 19.28 -3.94
CA GLN A 315 4.44 19.36 -4.66
C GLN A 315 5.26 18.07 -4.54
N ARG A 316 5.26 17.39 -3.39
CA ARG A 316 5.94 16.10 -3.23
C ARG A 316 5.31 15.01 -4.08
N ILE A 317 3.97 14.92 -4.12
CA ILE A 317 3.24 13.97 -4.96
C ILE A 317 3.47 14.24 -6.45
N LEU A 318 3.24 15.48 -6.90
CA LEU A 318 3.39 15.85 -8.31
C LEU A 318 4.86 15.81 -8.77
N GLY A 319 5.80 16.02 -7.84
CA GLY A 319 7.24 15.89 -8.02
C GLY A 319 7.65 14.54 -8.63
N LEU A 320 6.96 13.48 -8.25
CA LEU A 320 7.21 12.11 -8.75
C LEU A 320 6.86 11.95 -10.23
N TYR A 321 5.90 12.74 -10.71
CA TYR A 321 5.40 12.66 -12.08
C TYR A 321 5.94 13.80 -12.95
N THR A 322 7.02 14.46 -12.52
CA THR A 322 7.54 15.67 -13.17
C THR A 322 7.85 15.50 -14.64
N HIS A 323 8.30 14.30 -15.01
CA HIS A 323 8.71 13.94 -16.37
C HIS A 323 7.60 13.29 -17.22
N SER A 324 6.41 13.01 -16.67
CA SER A 324 5.28 12.47 -17.44
C SER A 324 4.01 13.28 -17.19
N LYS A 325 3.64 14.08 -18.20
CA LYS A 325 2.38 14.83 -18.17
C LYS A 325 1.18 13.90 -18.02
N THR A 326 1.14 12.79 -18.74
CA THR A 326 0.03 11.83 -18.69
C THR A 326 -0.13 11.21 -17.30
N LEU A 327 0.95 10.80 -16.63
CA LEU A 327 0.85 10.22 -15.29
C LEU A 327 0.46 11.27 -14.24
N ARG A 328 0.97 12.50 -14.40
CA ARG A 328 0.57 13.63 -13.56
C ARG A 328 -0.92 13.92 -13.68
N ASP A 329 -1.40 14.02 -14.92
CA ASP A 329 -2.80 14.33 -15.25
C ASP A 329 -3.74 13.17 -14.84
N ASN A 330 -3.21 11.96 -14.66
CA ASN A 330 -3.95 10.78 -14.19
C ASN A 330 -3.71 10.45 -12.71
N CYS A 331 -3.06 11.32 -11.93
CA CYS A 331 -2.79 11.05 -10.52
C CYS A 331 -4.08 11.17 -9.68
N VAL A 332 -4.95 10.16 -9.74
CA VAL A 332 -6.29 10.17 -9.10
C VAL A 332 -6.23 10.55 -7.61
N GLY A 333 -5.16 10.17 -6.91
CA GLY A 333 -4.94 10.54 -5.51
C GLY A 333 -4.92 12.06 -5.28
N ILE A 334 -4.32 12.85 -6.18
CA ILE A 334 -4.29 14.32 -6.00
C ILE A 334 -5.68 14.92 -6.17
N PHE A 335 -6.47 14.42 -7.12
CA PHE A 335 -7.83 14.93 -7.35
C PHE A 335 -8.76 14.64 -6.16
N VAL A 336 -8.62 13.47 -5.53
CA VAL A 336 -9.36 13.14 -4.30
C VAL A 336 -8.95 14.10 -3.18
N ILE A 337 -7.65 14.36 -3.03
CA ILE A 337 -7.12 15.30 -2.01
C ILE A 337 -7.66 16.71 -2.20
N GLU A 338 -7.62 17.21 -3.43
CA GLU A 338 -8.08 18.56 -3.74
C GLU A 338 -9.58 18.70 -3.57
N ASP A 339 -10.38 17.68 -3.89
CA ASP A 339 -11.83 17.70 -3.68
C ASP A 339 -12.19 17.81 -2.19
N PHE A 340 -11.57 17.02 -1.30
CA PHE A 340 -11.90 17.13 0.14
C PHE A 340 -11.37 18.42 0.76
N TRP A 341 -10.21 18.94 0.34
CA TRP A 341 -9.71 20.23 0.82
C TRP A 341 -10.60 21.39 0.37
N ALA A 342 -10.99 21.41 -0.92
CA ALA A 342 -11.87 22.44 -1.45
C ALA A 342 -13.24 22.45 -0.76
N ARG A 343 -13.76 21.26 -0.46
CA ARG A 343 -15.02 21.11 0.28
C ARG A 343 -14.90 21.60 1.73
N ALA A 344 -13.85 21.20 2.45
CA ALA A 344 -13.62 21.64 3.82
C ALA A 344 -13.52 23.18 3.88
N ASP A 345 -12.83 23.80 2.92
CA ASP A 345 -12.71 25.25 2.81
C ASP A 345 -14.06 25.91 2.49
N ALA A 346 -14.84 25.36 1.56
CA ALA A 346 -16.16 25.89 1.19
C ALA A 346 -17.18 25.81 2.34
N GLU A 347 -17.08 24.77 3.16
CA GLU A 347 -17.93 24.55 4.34
C GLU A 347 -17.38 25.25 5.60
N GLY A 348 -16.18 25.85 5.54
CA GLY A 348 -15.56 26.55 6.66
C GLY A 348 -15.26 25.67 7.87
N ARG A 349 -14.99 24.37 7.66
CA ARG A 349 -14.80 23.38 8.74
C ARG A 349 -13.52 22.57 8.57
N PRO A 350 -12.98 21.98 9.65
CA PRO A 350 -11.87 21.04 9.52
C PRO A 350 -12.26 19.80 8.72
N THR A 351 -11.28 19.24 8.01
CA THR A 351 -11.41 17.96 7.32
C THR A 351 -11.62 16.83 8.32
N THR A 352 -12.48 15.89 7.98
CA THR A 352 -12.71 14.64 8.72
C THR A 352 -12.41 13.44 7.81
N TRP A 353 -12.23 12.25 8.39
CA TRP A 353 -11.98 11.05 7.58
C TRP A 353 -13.13 10.73 6.61
N SER A 354 -14.36 11.08 6.97
CA SER A 354 -15.53 10.94 6.10
C SER A 354 -15.42 11.73 4.79
N ASP A 355 -14.69 12.85 4.77
CA ASP A 355 -14.45 13.62 3.55
C ASP A 355 -13.63 12.83 2.54
N VAL A 356 -12.63 12.07 3.00
CA VAL A 356 -11.82 11.18 2.14
C VAL A 356 -12.71 10.18 1.41
N VAL A 357 -13.62 9.54 2.14
CA VAL A 357 -14.55 8.54 1.58
C VAL A 357 -15.53 9.18 0.59
N MET A 358 -16.06 10.36 0.92
CA MET A 358 -17.00 11.07 0.05
C MET A 358 -16.33 11.59 -1.23
N SER A 359 -15.15 12.18 -1.12
CA SER A 359 -14.38 12.70 -2.25
C SER A 359 -13.90 11.58 -3.18
N ARG A 360 -13.47 10.45 -2.63
CA ARG A 360 -13.16 9.28 -3.45
C ARG A 360 -14.37 8.82 -4.27
N LYS A 361 -15.54 8.66 -3.64
CA LYS A 361 -16.77 8.27 -4.35
C LYS A 361 -17.12 9.24 -5.48
N ARG A 362 -16.94 10.53 -5.25
CA ARG A 362 -17.24 11.59 -6.24
C ARG A 362 -16.24 11.60 -7.40
N VAL A 363 -14.95 11.55 -7.10
CA VAL A 363 -13.86 11.70 -8.09
C VAL A 363 -13.64 10.41 -8.88
N VAL A 364 -13.75 9.26 -8.21
CA VAL A 364 -13.41 7.94 -8.78
C VAL A 364 -14.65 7.13 -9.16
N GLY A 365 -15.82 7.44 -8.57
CA GLY A 365 -17.04 6.67 -8.78
C GLY A 365 -17.10 5.36 -7.99
N ILE A 366 -16.26 5.19 -6.96
CA ILE A 366 -16.09 3.94 -6.18
C ILE A 366 -16.14 4.21 -4.67
#